data_AF-A0A934BAV3-F1
#
_entry.id   AF-A0A934BAV3-F1
#
_cell.length_a   1.000
_cell.length_b   1.000
_cell.length_c   1.000
_cell.angle_alpha   90.00
_cell.angle_beta   90.00
_cell.angle_gamma   90.00
#
_symmetry.space_group_name_H-M   'P 1'
#
loop_
_entity.id
_entity.type
_entity.pdbx_description
1 polymer ?
#
loop_
_entity_poly.entity_id
_entity_poly.type
_entity_poly.pdbx_seq_one_letter_code
_entity_poly.pdbx_strand_id
1 'polypeptide(L)' 'FLGKLEAEIKTKVCTGCWKKWEGMRVMVINEYQVNLGDEGGRELVRKQMKAFLKLEGEQVDSSKVAENYRPPTS' A
#
# COMPACT_ATOMS: atom_id res chain seq x y z
N PHE A 1 11.45 -1.65 -9.48
CA PHE A 1 11.52 -1.02 -8.15
C PHE A 1 11.15 -1.95 -6.99
N LEU A 2 10.16 -2.84 -7.17
CA LEU A 2 9.83 -3.88 -6.19
C LEU A 2 10.17 -5.30 -6.66
N GLY A 3 10.23 -5.55 -7.98
CA GLY A 3 10.83 -6.74 -8.58
C GLY A 3 10.37 -8.04 -7.93
N LYS A 4 11.25 -8.68 -7.15
CA LYS A 4 10.97 -9.91 -6.41
C LYS A 4 9.89 -9.73 -5.33
N LEU A 5 9.93 -8.62 -4.57
CA LEU A 5 8.94 -8.33 -3.52
C LEU A 5 7.53 -8.13 -4.11
N GLU A 6 7.44 -7.55 -5.31
CA GLU A 6 6.16 -7.38 -5.99
C GLU A 6 5.53 -8.74 -6.34
N ALA A 7 6.34 -9.65 -6.91
CA ALA A 7 5.88 -10.99 -7.25
C ALA A 7 5.42 -11.76 -6.01
N GLU A 8 6.18 -11.67 -4.91
CA GLU A 8 5.82 -12.31 -3.63
C GLU A 8 4.55 -11.73 -2.99
N ILE A 9 4.28 -10.44 -3.19
CA ILE A 9 3.06 -9.83 -2.66
C ILE A 9 1.87 -10.21 -3.53
N LYS A 10 2.02 -10.16 -4.85
CA LYS A 10 0.97 -10.57 -5.80
C LYS A 10 0.52 -12.03 -5.59
N THR A 11 1.38 -12.91 -5.08
CA THR A 11 1.01 -14.29 -4.73
C THR A 11 0.31 -14.39 -3.37
N LYS A 12 0.51 -13.42 -2.46
CA LYS A 12 -0.10 -13.37 -1.12
C LYS A 12 -1.40 -12.58 -1.05
N VAL A 13 -1.64 -11.67 -2.00
CA VAL A 13 -2.83 -10.79 -2.02
C VAL A 13 -3.70 -11.03 -3.23
N CYS A 14 -4.98 -10.69 -3.10
CA CYS A 14 -5.92 -10.81 -4.20
C CYS A 14 -5.59 -9.82 -5.34
N THR A 15 -5.88 -10.19 -6.59
CA THR A 15 -5.63 -9.31 -7.75
C THR A 15 -6.34 -7.96 -7.63
N GLY A 16 -7.55 -7.92 -7.06
CA GLY A 16 -8.27 -6.68 -6.79
C GLY A 16 -7.62 -5.81 -5.70
N CYS A 17 -7.03 -6.44 -4.69
CA CYS A 17 -6.32 -5.80 -3.58
C CYS A 17 -5.06 -5.10 -4.12
N TRP A 18 -4.32 -5.80 -4.97
CA TRP A 18 -3.15 -5.27 -5.66
C TRP A 18 -3.50 -4.09 -6.56
N LYS A 19 -4.57 -4.19 -7.37
CA LYS A 19 -5.03 -3.07 -8.20
C LYS A 19 -5.38 -1.82 -7.38
N LYS A 20 -6.02 -1.98 -6.22
CA LYS A 20 -6.31 -0.87 -5.30
C LYS A 20 -5.02 -0.23 -4.78
N TRP A 21 -4.04 -1.06 -4.40
CA TRP A 21 -2.73 -0.57 -3.98
C TRP A 21 -2.01 0.21 -5.08
N GLU A 22 -2.06 -0.24 -6.35
CA GLU A 22 -1.42 0.49 -7.45
C GLU A 22 -1.95 1.92 -7.63
N GLY A 23 -3.27 2.11 -7.50
CA GLY A 23 -3.87 3.44 -7.50
C GLY A 23 -3.41 4.28 -6.31
N MET A 24 -3.38 3.68 -5.11
CA MET A 24 -2.98 4.40 -3.91
C MET A 24 -1.49 4.74 -3.87
N ARG A 25 -0.64 3.89 -4.44
CA ARG A 25 0.81 4.13 -4.58
C ARG A 25 1.08 5.46 -5.28
N VAL A 26 0.34 5.77 -6.35
CA VAL A 26 0.50 7.04 -7.09
C VAL A 26 0.11 8.23 -6.21
N MET A 27 -0.97 8.13 -5.45
CA MET A 27 -1.36 9.16 -4.49
C MET A 27 -0.30 9.36 -3.41
N VAL A 28 0.22 8.28 -2.79
CA VAL A 28 1.28 8.36 -1.78
C VAL A 28 2.54 9.00 -2.34
N ILE A 29 2.94 8.66 -3.57
CA ILE A 29 4.12 9.25 -4.20
C ILE A 29 3.94 10.76 -4.40
N ASN A 30 2.77 11.18 -4.88
CA ASN A 30 2.51 12.59 -5.15
C ASN A 30 2.36 13.41 -3.86
N GLU A 31 1.58 12.91 -2.89
CA GLU A 31 1.29 13.57 -1.62
C GLU A 31 2.57 13.76 -0.77
N TYR A 32 3.37 12.70 -0.63
CA TYR A 32 4.60 12.74 0.17
C TYR A 32 5.82 13.18 -0.65
N GLN A 33 5.64 13.63 -1.91
CA GLN A 33 6.73 14.00 -2.82
C GLN A 33 7.85 12.95 -2.85
N VAL A 34 7.46 11.67 -2.92
CA VAL A 34 8.38 10.55 -2.74
C VAL A 34 9.31 10.43 -3.94
N ASN A 35 10.62 10.48 -3.69
CA ASN A 35 11.61 10.20 -4.70
C ASN A 35 11.88 8.68 -4.78
N LEU A 36 11.42 8.04 -5.85
CA LEU A 36 11.74 6.64 -6.19
C LEU A 36 13.16 6.48 -6.78
N GLY A 37 14.03 7.48 -6.74
CA GLY A 37 15.47 7.30 -6.95
C GLY A 37 16.18 6.96 -5.65
N ASP A 38 15.64 7.45 -4.53
CA ASP A 38 16.26 7.36 -3.21
C ASP A 38 15.81 6.11 -2.44
N GLU A 39 16.66 5.60 -1.57
CA GLU A 39 16.37 4.40 -0.78
C GLU A 39 15.27 4.63 0.26
N GLY A 40 15.23 5.82 0.88
CA GLY A 40 14.20 6.18 1.86
C GLY A 40 12.80 6.27 1.24
N GLY A 41 12.71 6.79 0.01
CA GLY A 41 11.44 6.89 -0.72
C GLY A 41 10.85 5.52 -1.06
N ARG A 42 11.68 4.54 -1.45
CA ARG A 42 11.20 3.16 -1.67
C ARG A 42 10.74 2.52 -0.38
N GLU A 43 11.44 2.77 0.71
CA GLU A 43 11.12 2.17 2.00
C GLU A 43 9.76 2.67 2.51
N LEU A 44 9.49 3.97 2.40
CA LEU A 44 8.20 4.55 2.72
C LEU A 44 7.06 3.91 1.92
N VAL A 45 7.22 3.79 0.60
CA VAL A 45 6.21 3.17 -0.27
C VAL A 45 6.03 1.69 0.07
N ARG A 46 7.10 0.97 0.42
CA ARG A 46 7.04 -0.43 0.87
C ARG A 46 6.29 -0.56 2.19
N LYS A 47 6.51 0.36 3.13
CA LYS A 47 5.82 0.37 4.43
C LYS A 47 4.32 0.62 4.25
N GLN A 48 3.95 1.63 3.46
CA GLN A 48 2.54 1.87 3.15
C GLN A 48 1.88 0.74 2.37
N MET A 49 2.61 0.07 1.47
CA MET A 49 2.11 -1.12 0.78
C MET A 49 1.75 -2.22 1.77
N LYS A 50 2.68 -2.57 2.66
CA LYS A 50 2.49 -3.63 3.64
C LYS A 50 1.35 -3.29 4.61
N ALA A 51 1.26 -2.03 5.05
CA ALA A 51 0.17 -1.56 5.90
C ALA A 51 -1.20 -1.62 5.18
N PHE A 52 -1.28 -1.15 3.93
CA PHE A 52 -2.52 -1.15 3.16
C PHE A 52 -3.02 -2.56 2.82
N LEU A 53 -2.10 -3.45 2.45
CA LEU A 53 -2.39 -4.83 2.11
C LEU A 53 -2.47 -5.74 3.35
N LYS A 54 -2.31 -5.18 4.56
CA LYS A 54 -2.32 -5.89 5.85
C LYS A 54 -1.36 -7.09 5.88
N LEU A 55 -0.16 -6.91 5.32
CA LEU A 55 0.86 -7.96 5.20
C LEU A 55 1.80 -8.04 6.40
N GLU A 56 1.72 -7.10 7.36
CA GLU A 56 2.38 -7.23 8.66
C GLU A 56 1.47 -8.04 9.59
N GLY A 57 1.82 -9.30 9.77
CA GLY A 57 1.09 -10.27 10.58
C GLY A 57 1.26 -10.10 12.09
N GLU A 58 1.13 -8.89 12.62
CA GLU A 58 0.87 -8.71 14.05
C GLU A 58 0.08 -7.41 14.29
N GLN A 59 -1.21 -7.56 14.59
CA GLN A 59 -2.00 -6.66 15.43
C GLN A 59 -1.79 -5.14 15.20
N VAL A 60 -2.01 -4.62 13.99
CA VAL A 60 -2.44 -3.22 13.88
C VAL A 60 -3.95 -3.23 13.86
N ASP A 61 -4.52 -3.00 15.05
CA ASP A 61 -5.95 -2.91 15.31
C ASP A 61 -6.63 -2.04 14.24
N SER A 62 -7.18 -2.71 13.23
CA SER A 62 -7.84 -2.08 12.09
C SER A 62 -9.20 -1.51 12.45
N SER A 63 -9.60 -1.56 13.72
CA SER A 63 -10.92 -1.13 14.18
C SER A 63 -11.14 0.37 14.03
N LYS A 64 -10.10 1.17 13.75
CA LYS A 64 -10.24 2.64 13.56
C LYS A 64 -10.11 3.16 12.13
N VAL A 65 -9.57 2.39 11.18
CA VAL A 65 -9.40 2.88 9.79
C VAL A 65 -10.60 2.54 8.91
N ALA A 66 -11.36 1.48 9.24
CA ALA A 66 -12.57 1.12 8.51
C ALA A 66 -13.74 2.10 8.78
N GLU A 67 -13.78 2.77 9.93
CA GLU A 67 -14.87 3.70 10.28
C GLU A 67 -14.85 5.03 9.52
N ASN A 68 -13.75 5.38 8.84
CA ASN A 68 -13.61 6.68 8.15
C ASN A 68 -13.62 6.58 6.62
N TYR A 69 -13.63 5.39 6.03
CA TYR A 69 -13.71 5.26 4.57
C TYR A 69 -15.17 5.31 4.11
N ARG A 70 -15.65 6.52 3.75
CA ARG A 70 -16.87 6.69 2.96
C ARG A 70 -16.54 6.65 1.47
N PRO A 71 -16.90 5.60 0.73
CA PRO A 71 -16.86 5.67 -0.73
C PRO A 71 -17.91 6.69 -1.21
N PRO A 72 -17.63 7.50 -2.24
CA PRO A 72 -18.66 8.31 -2.88
C PRO A 72 -19.70 7.38 -3.51
N THR A 73 -20.94 7.52 -3.06
CA THR A 73 -22.13 6.88 -3.63
C THR A 73 -22.37 7.41 -5.04
N SER A 74 -22.47 6.52 -6.02
CA SER A 74 -23.12 6.78 -7.30
C SER A 74 -24.10 5.66 -7.61
#